data_AF-A0A6A4ZY93-F1
#
_entry.id   AF-A0A6A4ZY93-F1
#
_cell.length_a   1.000
_cell.length_b   1.000
_cell.length_c   1.000
_cell.angle_alpha   90.00
_cell.angle_beta   90.00
_cell.angle_gamma   90.00
#
_symmetry.space_group_name_H-M   'P 1'
#
loop_
_entity.id
_entity.type
_entity.pdbx_description
1 polymer ?
#
loop_
_entity_poly.entity_id
_entity_poly.type
_entity_poly.pdbx_seq_one_letter_code
_entity_poly.pdbx_strand_id
1 'polypeptide(L)'
;MTKKYVHLPTKDHQLVDASSDSPIIQHEDDSSESEATQPSPTGNPNAIVKLAPAQHALTYRPDIDGLRALAVIPVVIFHAYPELLPGGFIGVDIFFVISGYLISSILFKEHSDASFTYVDFYSRRIRRIFPALILVLTFTLVLGCLWLMSQALQNLAATLIAGGLFSANLQLLTYEQGYFGASVKENPLLHLWSLGVEEQFYILWPLFTALIVRLPTRYALLSQVVVLVASFVCNVSFLGFHGDNKYSFYFPLSRFWQMSIGGLLAYINMPTFEWPLSTAYLAPHVSTVLSLGGLLSVVLGFAFLDESMDFPGFWALFPTLGAAALIFAGPITPFNHHVLSSPIVVFVGKVSYPLYLWHWPLLVFAKVRYPVAALRPWYSTPVSMALFAVALSVAT
;
A
#
# COMPACT_ATOMS: atom_id res chain seq x y z
N MET A 1 35.30 68.79 -19.25
CA MET A 1 35.22 68.61 -17.79
C MET A 1 35.55 67.14 -17.48
N THR A 2 36.83 66.75 -17.51
CA THR A 2 37.72 66.45 -16.34
C THR A 2 37.14 65.44 -15.34
N LYS A 3 37.78 64.34 -14.92
CA LYS A 3 39.07 63.64 -15.20
C LYS A 3 38.99 62.29 -14.42
N LYS A 4 39.28 61.13 -15.03
CA LYS A 4 40.48 60.25 -14.92
C LYS A 4 40.61 59.30 -13.69
N TYR A 5 40.82 58.02 -14.06
CA TYR A 5 41.45 56.84 -13.41
C TYR A 5 42.75 57.06 -12.60
N VAL A 6 43.11 56.10 -11.70
CA VAL A 6 44.40 55.36 -11.48
C VAL A 6 44.18 54.31 -10.33
N HIS A 7 44.27 52.96 -10.51
CA HIS A 7 45.38 51.95 -10.42
C HIS A 7 46.05 51.76 -9.02
N LEU A 8 45.85 50.62 -8.30
CA LEU A 8 46.60 49.32 -8.21
C LEU A 8 47.90 49.36 -7.32
N PRO A 9 48.56 48.25 -6.86
CA PRO A 9 48.14 46.86 -6.49
C PRO A 9 48.96 46.17 -5.32
N THR A 10 48.78 44.83 -5.18
CA THR A 10 49.73 43.75 -4.70
C THR A 10 49.97 43.56 -3.18
N LYS A 11 50.15 42.34 -2.59
CA LYS A 11 50.80 41.10 -3.06
C LYS A 11 50.57 39.91 -2.08
N ASP A 12 50.47 38.67 -2.62
CA ASP A 12 51.10 37.36 -2.26
C ASP A 12 51.30 36.93 -0.78
N HIS A 13 51.32 35.66 -0.34
CA HIS A 13 51.13 34.32 -0.91
C HIS A 13 51.16 33.29 0.26
N GLN A 14 50.45 32.16 0.06
CA GLN A 14 50.84 30.76 0.33
C GLN A 14 51.03 30.22 1.78
N LEU A 15 50.29 29.16 2.15
CA LEU A 15 50.65 27.70 2.16
C LEU A 15 51.62 27.36 3.33
N VAL A 16 51.59 26.27 4.10
CA VAL A 16 51.01 24.91 3.98
C VAL A 16 51.31 24.17 5.30
N ASP A 17 50.47 23.19 5.67
CA ASP A 17 50.71 21.96 6.49
C ASP A 17 51.45 22.04 7.84
N ALA A 18 51.40 21.07 8.74
CA ALA A 18 50.56 19.92 9.08
C ALA A 18 51.26 19.27 10.30
N SER A 19 50.54 18.40 11.01
CA SER A 19 51.09 17.32 11.88
C SER A 19 51.89 17.78 13.11
N SER A 20 51.98 17.09 14.24
CA SER A 20 51.42 15.84 14.78
C SER A 20 51.82 15.81 16.27
N ASP A 21 51.33 14.78 16.97
CA ASP A 21 51.96 14.15 18.14
C ASP A 21 51.61 14.65 19.56
N SER A 22 50.75 13.85 20.21
CA SER A 22 50.74 13.52 21.65
C SER A 22 52.02 12.74 22.05
N PRO A 23 52.21 12.21 23.28
CA PRO A 23 51.60 12.41 24.62
C PRO A 23 52.67 12.55 25.76
N ILE A 24 52.26 12.58 27.04
CA ILE A 24 52.82 11.84 28.22
C ILE A 24 52.79 12.64 29.56
N ILE A 25 51.94 12.14 30.48
CA ILE A 25 52.10 11.79 31.92
C ILE A 25 52.84 12.73 32.91
N GLN A 26 52.16 13.12 34.01
CA GLN A 26 52.50 12.93 35.46
C GLN A 26 51.66 13.91 36.32
N HIS A 27 50.67 13.43 37.09
CA HIS A 27 50.70 13.15 38.54
C HIS A 27 51.29 14.26 39.41
N GLU A 28 50.41 14.96 40.15
CA GLU A 28 50.60 15.27 41.58
C GLU A 28 49.27 15.73 42.21
N ASP A 29 48.92 15.07 43.32
CA ASP A 29 47.87 15.45 44.25
C ASP A 29 48.21 16.79 44.90
N ASP A 30 47.24 17.70 45.00
CA ASP A 30 47.16 18.54 46.19
C ASP A 30 45.71 18.81 46.57
N SER A 31 45.43 18.53 47.84
CA SER A 31 44.14 18.58 48.50
C SER A 31 43.79 20.02 48.88
N SER A 32 42.66 20.53 48.38
CA SER A 32 41.96 21.63 49.05
C SER A 32 40.45 21.50 48.83
N GLU A 33 39.74 21.24 49.94
CA GLU A 33 38.29 21.26 50.06
C GLU A 33 37.70 22.61 49.61
N SER A 34 36.65 22.58 48.77
CA SER A 34 35.74 23.70 48.59
C SER A 34 34.37 23.19 48.12
N GLU A 35 33.47 23.13 49.09
CA GLU A 35 32.00 23.21 49.05
C GLU A 35 31.25 22.87 47.75
N ALA A 36 30.58 21.72 47.81
CA ALA A 36 29.46 21.38 46.94
C ALA A 36 28.26 22.31 47.22
N THR A 37 27.99 23.23 46.30
CA THR A 37 26.76 24.03 46.28
C THR A 37 25.56 23.11 46.06
N GLN A 38 24.75 22.90 47.09
CA GLN A 38 23.44 22.23 46.95
C GLN A 38 22.46 23.15 46.22
N PRO A 39 21.64 22.63 45.27
CA PRO A 39 20.58 23.42 44.68
C PRO A 39 19.45 23.65 45.69
N SER A 40 19.08 24.92 45.88
CA SER A 40 18.03 25.36 46.80
C SER A 40 16.65 24.75 46.45
N PRO A 41 15.85 24.32 47.45
CA PRO A 41 14.52 23.77 47.21
C PRO A 41 13.49 24.91 47.19
N THR A 42 13.41 25.63 46.08
CA THR A 42 12.27 26.53 45.82
C THR A 42 11.59 26.13 44.52
N GLY A 43 11.09 24.89 44.48
CA GLY A 43 10.20 24.39 43.44
C GLY A 43 8.79 24.27 44.00
N ASN A 44 7.85 25.02 43.43
CA ASN A 44 6.42 24.97 43.75
C ASN A 44 5.90 23.51 43.70
N PRO A 45 5.34 22.95 44.80
CA PRO A 45 4.83 21.57 44.83
C PRO A 45 3.64 21.31 43.89
N ASN A 46 3.04 22.37 43.32
CA ASN A 46 1.87 22.29 42.44
C ASN A 46 2.18 22.57 40.96
N ALA A 47 3.45 22.54 40.55
CA ALA A 47 3.77 22.51 39.13
C ALA A 47 3.40 21.13 38.55
N ILE A 48 2.13 20.97 38.18
CA ILE A 48 1.68 19.86 37.33
C ILE A 48 2.51 19.95 36.05
N VAL A 49 3.54 19.11 35.96
CA VAL A 49 4.21 18.81 34.70
C VAL A 49 3.10 18.25 33.81
N LYS A 50 2.57 19.08 32.91
CA LYS A 50 1.80 18.61 31.76
C LYS A 50 2.77 17.76 30.96
N LEU A 51 2.82 16.46 31.27
CA LEU A 51 3.38 15.47 30.38
C LEU A 51 2.66 15.69 29.05
N ALA A 52 3.40 16.16 28.04
CA ALA A 52 2.91 16.18 26.68
C ALA A 52 2.39 14.76 26.38
N PRO A 53 1.20 14.59 25.79
CA PRO A 53 0.71 13.27 25.44
C PRO A 53 1.79 12.60 24.61
N ALA A 54 2.26 11.44 25.06
CA ALA A 54 3.24 10.64 24.33
C ALA A 54 2.66 10.42 22.93
N GLN A 55 3.27 11.06 21.92
CA GLN A 55 2.89 10.88 20.53
C GLN A 55 3.21 9.43 20.19
N HIS A 56 2.22 8.54 20.27
CA HIS A 56 2.36 7.15 19.88
C HIS A 56 2.42 7.09 18.36
N ALA A 57 3.57 7.41 17.75
CA ALA A 57 3.82 7.20 16.33
C ALA A 57 3.37 5.78 15.94
N LEU A 58 2.68 5.61 14.80
CA LEU A 58 2.37 4.25 14.35
C LEU A 58 3.71 3.55 14.13
N THR A 59 3.98 2.50 14.89
CA THR A 59 5.22 1.72 14.74
C THR A 59 5.27 1.21 13.30
N TYR A 60 6.33 1.58 12.58
CA TYR A 60 6.52 1.15 11.21
C TYR A 60 6.61 -0.39 11.13
N ARG A 61 5.84 -0.98 10.21
CA ARG A 61 5.72 -2.44 10.00
C ARG A 61 6.31 -2.83 8.63
N PRO A 62 7.61 -3.17 8.54
CA PRO A 62 8.25 -3.52 7.26
C PRO A 62 7.64 -4.77 6.61
N ASP A 63 7.15 -5.73 7.41
CA ASP A 63 6.47 -6.92 6.93
C ASP A 63 5.18 -6.61 6.13
N ILE A 64 4.53 -5.47 6.39
CA ILE A 64 3.36 -5.03 5.61
C ILE A 64 3.77 -4.55 4.22
N ASP A 65 4.89 -3.82 4.10
CA ASP A 65 5.46 -3.53 2.78
C ASP A 65 5.87 -4.82 2.08
N GLY A 66 6.46 -5.78 2.82
CA GLY A 66 6.77 -7.09 2.28
C GLY A 66 5.55 -7.85 1.75
N LEU A 67 4.41 -7.77 2.45
CA LEU A 67 3.16 -8.35 2.01
C LEU A 67 2.63 -7.68 0.74
N ARG A 68 2.87 -6.38 0.54
CA ARG A 68 2.58 -5.69 -0.73
C ARG A 68 3.42 -6.22 -1.88
N ALA A 69 4.66 -6.64 -1.63
CA ALA A 69 5.48 -7.32 -2.64
C ALA A 69 4.93 -8.71 -2.96
N LEU A 70 4.55 -9.49 -1.94
CA LEU A 70 3.88 -10.79 -2.10
C LEU A 70 2.55 -10.67 -2.87
N ALA A 71 1.90 -9.50 -2.83
CA ALA A 71 0.68 -9.21 -3.59
C ALA A 71 0.96 -8.78 -5.05
N VAL A 72 1.88 -7.83 -5.29
CA VAL A 72 2.09 -7.25 -6.63
C VAL A 72 2.85 -8.18 -7.58
N ILE A 73 3.83 -8.94 -7.09
CA ILE A 73 4.67 -9.79 -7.95
C ILE A 73 3.78 -10.84 -8.66
N PRO A 74 2.93 -11.60 -7.96
CA PRO A 74 2.00 -12.54 -8.60
C PRO A 74 1.07 -11.89 -9.62
N VAL A 75 0.56 -10.68 -9.35
CA VAL A 75 -0.32 -9.94 -10.29
C VAL A 75 0.43 -9.60 -11.57
N VAL A 76 1.66 -9.11 -11.47
CA VAL A 76 2.50 -8.78 -12.64
C VAL A 76 2.84 -10.05 -13.42
N ILE A 77 3.20 -11.14 -12.73
CA ILE A 77 3.48 -12.43 -13.38
C ILE A 77 2.24 -12.95 -14.11
N PHE A 78 1.07 -12.93 -13.47
CA PHE A 78 -0.19 -13.36 -14.08
C PHE A 78 -0.51 -12.56 -15.34
N HIS A 79 -0.37 -11.23 -15.32
CA HIS A 79 -0.63 -10.42 -16.50
C HIS A 79 0.42 -10.60 -17.62
N ALA A 80 1.68 -10.90 -17.26
CA ALA A 80 2.75 -11.12 -18.22
C ALA A 80 2.74 -12.53 -18.83
N TYR A 81 2.46 -13.53 -18.00
CA TYR A 81 2.48 -14.97 -18.29
C TYR A 81 1.34 -15.69 -17.52
N PRO A 82 0.08 -15.60 -17.99
CA PRO A 82 -1.06 -16.17 -17.28
C PRO A 82 -0.91 -17.66 -16.96
N GLU A 83 -0.33 -18.43 -17.88
CA GLU A 83 -0.10 -19.88 -17.72
C GLU A 83 0.93 -20.24 -16.63
N LEU A 84 1.84 -19.31 -16.29
CA LEU A 84 2.88 -19.57 -15.28
C LEU A 84 2.34 -19.48 -13.85
N LEU A 85 1.38 -18.59 -13.63
CA LEU A 85 0.79 -18.36 -12.32
C LEU A 85 -0.67 -17.94 -12.47
N PRO A 86 -1.57 -18.87 -12.83
CA PRO A 86 -2.97 -18.55 -13.17
C PRO A 86 -3.73 -17.92 -12.00
N GLY A 87 -3.36 -18.23 -10.76
CA GLY A 87 -3.96 -17.62 -9.57
C GLY A 87 -3.36 -16.27 -9.19
N GLY A 88 -2.38 -15.73 -9.93
CA GLY A 88 -1.67 -14.51 -9.52
C GLY A 88 -2.55 -13.26 -9.43
N PHE A 89 -3.72 -13.23 -10.08
CA PHE A 89 -4.69 -12.13 -9.97
C PHE A 89 -5.21 -11.92 -8.54
N ILE A 90 -5.22 -12.96 -7.69
CA ILE A 90 -5.72 -12.85 -6.31
C ILE A 90 -4.85 -11.98 -5.41
N GLY A 91 -3.67 -11.55 -5.89
CA GLY A 91 -2.85 -10.57 -5.18
C GLY A 91 -3.59 -9.26 -4.93
N VAL A 92 -4.59 -8.91 -5.75
CA VAL A 92 -5.46 -7.74 -5.51
C VAL A 92 -6.27 -7.89 -4.22
N ASP A 93 -6.73 -9.10 -3.88
CA ASP A 93 -7.48 -9.37 -2.66
C ASP A 93 -6.59 -9.22 -1.41
N ILE A 94 -5.30 -9.57 -1.53
CA ILE A 94 -4.28 -9.30 -0.48
C ILE A 94 -4.10 -7.79 -0.30
N PHE A 95 -4.02 -7.04 -1.41
CA PHE A 95 -3.97 -5.57 -1.37
C PHE A 95 -5.17 -4.98 -0.64
N PHE A 96 -6.38 -5.45 -0.91
CA PHE A 96 -7.58 -4.99 -0.20
C PHE A 96 -7.49 -5.19 1.32
N VAL A 97 -6.98 -6.33 1.79
CA VAL A 97 -6.77 -6.53 3.25
C VAL A 97 -5.74 -5.54 3.81
N ILE A 98 -4.59 -5.37 3.14
CA ILE A 98 -3.55 -4.41 3.54
C ILE A 98 -4.12 -2.99 3.59
N SER A 99 -4.85 -2.59 2.55
CA SER A 99 -5.46 -1.29 2.37
C SER A 99 -6.46 -0.96 3.48
N GLY A 100 -7.28 -1.93 3.86
CA GLY A 100 -8.19 -1.84 5.01
C GLY A 100 -7.43 -1.69 6.33
N TYR A 101 -6.39 -2.49 6.55
CA TYR A 101 -5.57 -2.45 7.77
C TYR A 101 -4.85 -1.11 7.94
N LEU A 102 -4.13 -0.66 6.91
CA LEU A 102 -3.37 0.58 6.96
C LEU A 102 -4.27 1.79 7.15
N ILE A 103 -5.38 1.88 6.40
CA ILE A 103 -6.22 3.07 6.50
C ILE A 103 -6.92 3.16 7.84
N SER A 104 -7.37 2.02 8.37
CA SER A 104 -8.05 1.97 9.65
C SER A 104 -7.08 2.25 10.79
N SER A 105 -5.84 1.76 10.72
CA SER A 105 -4.80 2.07 11.70
C SER A 105 -4.53 3.57 11.79
N ILE A 106 -4.46 4.26 10.64
CA ILE A 106 -4.32 5.72 10.59
C ILE A 106 -5.55 6.41 11.17
N LEU A 107 -6.74 6.04 10.69
CA LEU A 107 -8.00 6.67 11.11
C LEU A 107 -8.19 6.55 12.61
N PHE A 108 -8.16 5.34 13.14
CA PHE A 108 -8.45 5.15 14.56
C PHE A 108 -7.41 5.84 15.46
N LYS A 109 -6.13 5.86 15.05
CA LYS A 109 -5.11 6.59 15.79
C LYS A 109 -5.38 8.11 15.77
N GLU A 110 -5.67 8.68 14.61
CA GLU A 110 -5.97 10.12 14.53
C GLU A 110 -7.23 10.48 15.33
N HIS A 111 -8.18 9.56 15.45
CA HIS A 111 -9.33 9.71 16.35
C HIS A 111 -8.94 9.62 17.82
N SER A 112 -8.06 8.69 18.22
CA SER A 112 -7.57 8.60 19.61
C SER A 112 -6.76 9.83 20.02
N ASP A 113 -6.03 10.41 19.08
CA ASP A 113 -5.21 11.60 19.28
C ASP A 113 -6.03 12.91 19.18
N ALA A 114 -7.35 12.82 18.94
CA ALA A 114 -8.27 13.94 18.69
C ALA A 114 -7.78 14.91 17.59
N SER A 115 -7.01 14.40 16.63
CA SER A 115 -6.36 15.17 15.57
C SER A 115 -6.97 14.91 14.19
N PHE A 116 -7.99 14.05 14.09
CA PHE A 116 -8.59 13.67 12.81
C PHE A 116 -9.36 14.83 12.17
N THR A 117 -9.03 15.13 10.92
CA THR A 117 -9.85 15.96 10.03
C THR A 117 -10.00 15.29 8.66
N TYR A 118 -11.19 15.39 8.06
CA TYR A 118 -11.43 14.86 6.72
C TYR A 118 -10.53 15.53 5.66
N VAL A 119 -10.31 16.85 5.80
CA VAL A 119 -9.51 17.62 4.85
C VAL A 119 -8.06 17.13 4.85
N ASP A 120 -7.44 16.98 6.02
CA ASP A 120 -6.05 16.53 6.09
C ASP A 120 -5.88 15.09 5.63
N PHE A 121 -6.85 14.23 5.98
CA PHE A 121 -6.90 12.83 5.54
C PHE A 121 -6.90 12.72 4.00
N TYR A 122 -7.86 13.37 3.33
CA TYR A 122 -7.94 13.32 1.87
C TYR A 122 -6.79 14.07 1.20
N SER A 123 -6.31 15.17 1.78
CA SER A 123 -5.16 15.92 1.25
C SER A 123 -3.87 15.09 1.22
N ARG A 124 -3.59 14.30 2.27
CA ARG A 124 -2.44 13.37 2.28
C ARG A 124 -2.58 12.30 1.21
N ARG A 125 -3.78 11.76 1.02
CA ARG A 125 -4.06 10.75 -0.01
C ARG A 125 -3.91 11.29 -1.42
N ILE A 126 -4.47 12.46 -1.70
CA ILE A 126 -4.36 13.10 -3.01
C ILE A 126 -2.88 13.31 -3.37
N ARG A 127 -2.09 13.89 -2.45
CA ARG A 127 -0.64 14.11 -2.65
C ARG A 127 0.16 12.82 -2.84
N ARG A 128 -0.32 11.69 -2.32
CA ARG A 128 0.33 10.38 -2.45
C ARG A 128 -0.04 9.66 -3.76
N ILE A 129 -1.29 9.77 -4.20
CA ILE A 129 -1.88 8.92 -5.26
C ILE A 129 -1.85 9.64 -6.62
N PHE A 130 -2.31 10.89 -6.67
CA PHE A 130 -2.52 11.59 -7.93
C PHE A 130 -1.25 11.82 -8.77
N PRO A 131 -0.07 12.12 -8.21
CA PRO A 131 1.12 12.39 -9.04
C PRO A 131 1.46 11.23 -9.99
N ALA A 132 1.56 10.00 -9.47
CA ALA A 132 1.85 8.83 -10.27
C ALA A 132 0.66 8.46 -11.19
N LEU A 133 -0.57 8.58 -10.70
CA LEU A 133 -1.78 8.30 -11.49
C LEU A 133 -1.87 9.21 -12.72
N ILE A 134 -1.71 10.53 -12.55
CA ILE A 134 -1.77 11.51 -13.64
C ILE A 134 -0.68 11.21 -14.68
N LEU A 135 0.53 10.87 -14.24
CA LEU A 135 1.63 10.52 -15.14
C LEU A 135 1.28 9.31 -16.00
N VAL A 136 0.78 8.23 -15.39
CA VAL A 136 0.39 7.01 -16.11
C VAL A 136 -0.81 7.24 -17.02
N LEU A 137 -1.84 7.97 -16.57
CA LEU A 137 -3.00 8.30 -17.41
C LEU A 137 -2.59 9.13 -18.63
N THR A 138 -1.73 10.12 -18.45
CA THR A 138 -1.22 10.97 -19.55
C THR A 138 -0.40 10.15 -20.53
N PHE A 139 0.54 9.34 -20.04
CA PHE A 139 1.34 8.44 -20.88
C PHE A 139 0.45 7.48 -21.68
N THR A 140 -0.53 6.88 -21.02
CA THR A 140 -1.44 5.91 -21.64
C THR A 140 -2.32 6.58 -22.69
N LEU A 141 -2.80 7.80 -22.45
CA LEU A 141 -3.56 8.57 -23.44
C LEU A 141 -2.72 8.90 -24.68
N VAL A 142 -1.48 9.37 -24.47
CA VAL A 142 -0.56 9.70 -25.57
C VAL A 142 -0.30 8.47 -26.45
N LEU A 143 0.04 7.33 -25.85
CA LEU A 143 0.22 6.08 -26.61
C LEU A 143 -1.09 5.60 -27.24
N GLY A 144 -2.21 5.78 -26.55
CA GLY A 144 -3.55 5.51 -27.06
C GLY A 144 -3.81 6.23 -28.38
N CYS A 145 -3.58 7.54 -28.42
CA CYS A 145 -3.76 8.37 -29.62
C CYS A 145 -2.83 7.98 -30.77
N LEU A 146 -1.63 7.45 -30.47
CA LEU A 146 -0.65 7.07 -31.48
C LEU A 146 -0.90 5.66 -32.06
N TRP A 147 -1.42 4.73 -31.26
CA TRP A 147 -1.43 3.30 -31.61
C TRP A 147 -2.82 2.66 -31.67
N LEU A 148 -3.86 3.21 -31.02
CA LEU A 148 -5.18 2.59 -30.98
C LEU A 148 -6.08 3.07 -32.13
N MET A 149 -6.93 2.17 -32.61
CA MET A 149 -8.01 2.50 -33.54
C MET A 149 -9.17 3.18 -32.81
N SER A 150 -10.04 3.87 -33.56
CA SER A 150 -11.13 4.71 -33.02
C SER A 150 -11.91 4.07 -31.88
N GLN A 151 -12.39 2.83 -32.03
CA GLN A 151 -13.19 2.17 -30.99
C GLN A 151 -12.38 1.89 -29.71
N ALA A 152 -11.15 1.37 -29.85
CA ALA A 152 -10.28 1.10 -28.71
C ALA A 152 -9.86 2.39 -27.98
N LEU A 153 -9.65 3.48 -28.74
CA LEU A 153 -9.36 4.80 -28.18
C LEU A 153 -10.56 5.37 -27.40
N GLN A 154 -11.79 5.21 -27.90
CA GLN A 154 -13.01 5.60 -27.17
C GLN A 154 -13.16 4.82 -25.86
N ASN A 155 -12.92 3.50 -25.89
CA ASN A 155 -12.95 2.67 -24.70
C ASN A 155 -11.87 3.09 -23.69
N LEU A 156 -10.64 3.35 -24.16
CA LEU A 156 -9.57 3.90 -23.32
C LEU A 156 -9.96 5.23 -22.70
N ALA A 157 -10.52 6.16 -23.48
CA ALA A 157 -10.94 7.47 -22.97
C ALA A 157 -12.03 7.36 -21.90
N ALA A 158 -13.02 6.48 -22.09
CA ALA A 158 -14.06 6.22 -21.10
C ALA A 158 -13.46 5.69 -19.78
N THR A 159 -12.55 4.72 -19.85
CA THR A 159 -11.88 4.17 -18.66
C THR A 159 -10.86 5.14 -18.06
N LEU A 160 -10.25 6.02 -18.84
CA LEU A 160 -9.39 7.09 -18.34
C LEU A 160 -10.16 8.08 -17.48
N ILE A 161 -11.32 8.53 -17.96
CA ILE A 161 -12.20 9.44 -17.20
C ILE A 161 -12.71 8.73 -15.94
N ALA A 162 -13.22 7.51 -16.08
CA ALA A 162 -13.71 6.73 -14.94
C ALA A 162 -12.59 6.42 -13.93
N GLY A 163 -11.38 6.09 -14.41
CA GLY A 163 -10.20 5.83 -13.59
C GLY A 163 -9.74 7.07 -12.82
N GLY A 164 -9.73 8.24 -13.46
CA GLY A 164 -9.42 9.52 -12.81
C GLY A 164 -10.45 9.94 -11.75
N LEU A 165 -11.69 9.47 -11.87
CA LEU A 165 -12.78 9.68 -10.91
C LEU A 165 -12.94 8.51 -9.91
N PHE A 166 -12.04 7.52 -9.93
CA PHE A 166 -12.13 6.29 -9.12
C PHE A 166 -13.45 5.51 -9.28
N SER A 167 -14.00 5.49 -10.50
CA SER A 167 -15.24 4.81 -10.87
C SER A 167 -15.09 3.80 -12.01
N ALA A 168 -13.84 3.43 -12.36
CA ALA A 168 -13.55 2.47 -13.43
C ALA A 168 -14.27 1.11 -13.24
N ASN A 169 -14.40 0.62 -12.01
CA ASN A 169 -15.16 -0.61 -11.72
C ASN A 169 -16.64 -0.49 -12.09
N LEU A 170 -17.28 0.66 -11.86
CA LEU A 170 -18.67 0.90 -12.22
C LEU A 170 -18.84 1.08 -13.73
N GLN A 171 -17.89 1.76 -14.37
CA GLN A 171 -17.85 1.88 -15.83
C GLN A 171 -17.72 0.50 -16.50
N LEU A 172 -16.87 -0.38 -15.98
CA LEU A 172 -16.70 -1.73 -16.52
C LEU A 172 -17.94 -2.62 -16.33
N LEU A 173 -18.77 -2.39 -15.31
CA LEU A 173 -20.05 -3.10 -15.16
C LEU A 173 -21.03 -2.84 -16.30
N THR A 174 -20.89 -1.69 -16.98
CA THR A 174 -21.73 -1.32 -18.14
C THR A 174 -21.38 -2.09 -19.41
N TYR A 175 -20.22 -2.77 -19.44
CA TYR A 175 -19.84 -3.59 -20.57
C TYR A 175 -20.55 -4.94 -20.52
N GLU A 176 -20.80 -5.53 -21.70
CA GLU A 176 -21.47 -6.83 -21.82
C GLU A 176 -20.59 -7.98 -21.32
N GLN A 177 -19.28 -7.88 -21.50
CA GLN A 177 -18.32 -8.92 -21.14
C GLN A 177 -17.76 -8.71 -19.72
N GLY A 178 -17.56 -9.80 -18.98
CA GLY A 178 -16.92 -9.79 -17.67
C GLY A 178 -15.40 -9.47 -17.71
N TYR A 179 -14.79 -9.34 -16.52
CA TYR A 179 -13.37 -8.96 -16.36
C TYR A 179 -12.38 -9.80 -17.18
N PHE A 180 -12.64 -11.10 -17.31
CA PHE A 180 -11.76 -12.03 -18.02
C PHE A 180 -12.03 -12.10 -19.55
N GLY A 181 -12.95 -11.29 -20.07
CA GLY A 181 -13.26 -11.22 -21.50
C GLY A 181 -12.10 -10.66 -22.34
N ALA A 182 -11.84 -11.26 -23.50
CA ALA A 182 -10.70 -10.91 -24.36
C ALA A 182 -10.70 -9.42 -24.80
N SER A 183 -11.86 -8.87 -25.15
CA SER A 183 -12.00 -7.46 -25.56
C SER A 183 -11.78 -6.48 -24.41
N VAL A 184 -12.08 -6.89 -23.17
CA VAL A 184 -11.87 -6.09 -21.96
C VAL A 184 -10.38 -6.04 -21.62
N LYS A 185 -9.66 -7.15 -21.81
CA LYS A 185 -8.20 -7.24 -21.61
C LYS A 185 -7.37 -6.41 -22.60
N GLU A 186 -7.97 -5.89 -23.67
CA GLU A 186 -7.32 -4.93 -24.57
C GLU A 186 -7.39 -3.49 -24.08
N ASN A 187 -8.15 -3.20 -23.01
CA ASN A 187 -8.21 -1.89 -22.41
C ASN A 187 -6.94 -1.62 -21.57
N PRO A 188 -6.09 -0.63 -21.95
CA PRO A 188 -4.84 -0.36 -21.25
C PRO A 188 -5.00 0.12 -19.80
N LEU A 189 -6.21 0.50 -19.38
CA LEU A 189 -6.50 0.98 -18.02
C LEU A 189 -7.43 0.05 -17.24
N LEU A 190 -7.67 -1.17 -17.73
CA LEU A 190 -8.56 -2.15 -17.10
C LEU A 190 -8.30 -2.30 -15.59
N HIS A 191 -7.04 -2.52 -15.21
CA HIS A 191 -6.59 -2.72 -13.83
C HIS A 191 -7.00 -1.61 -12.84
N LEU A 192 -7.36 -0.40 -13.29
CA LEU A 192 -7.83 0.68 -12.41
C LEU A 192 -9.18 0.39 -11.73
N TRP A 193 -9.88 -0.68 -12.10
CA TRP A 193 -11.09 -1.12 -11.40
C TRP A 193 -10.84 -1.33 -9.90
N SER A 194 -9.71 -1.93 -9.52
CA SER A 194 -9.42 -2.29 -8.13
C SER A 194 -9.17 -1.03 -7.30
N LEU A 195 -8.44 -0.07 -7.88
CA LEU A 195 -8.20 1.25 -7.31
C LEU A 195 -9.50 2.02 -7.13
N GLY A 196 -10.44 1.91 -8.08
CA GLY A 196 -11.79 2.47 -7.94
C GLY A 196 -12.55 1.92 -6.74
N VAL A 197 -12.58 0.60 -6.57
CA VAL A 197 -13.19 -0.07 -5.41
C VAL A 197 -12.53 0.38 -4.10
N GLU A 198 -11.20 0.44 -4.07
CA GLU A 198 -10.42 0.84 -2.91
C GLU A 198 -10.69 2.30 -2.50
N GLU A 199 -10.66 3.25 -3.44
CA GLU A 199 -10.91 4.66 -3.12
C GLU A 199 -12.39 4.92 -2.75
N GLN A 200 -13.34 4.17 -3.31
CA GLN A 200 -14.74 4.23 -2.87
C GLN A 200 -14.90 3.74 -1.43
N PHE A 201 -14.18 2.70 -1.02
CA PHE A 201 -14.10 2.31 0.39
C PHE A 201 -13.52 3.45 1.23
N TYR A 202 -12.47 4.12 0.77
CA TYR A 202 -11.85 5.23 1.49
C TYR A 202 -12.68 6.51 1.59
N ILE A 203 -13.70 6.67 0.76
CA ILE A 203 -14.68 7.75 0.90
C ILE A 203 -15.65 7.45 2.05
N LEU A 204 -16.09 6.18 2.16
CA LEU A 204 -17.12 5.77 3.11
C LEU A 204 -16.56 5.41 4.49
N TRP A 205 -15.37 4.79 4.53
CA TRP A 205 -14.77 4.23 5.73
C TRP A 205 -14.40 5.28 6.80
N PRO A 206 -13.92 6.48 6.48
CA PRO A 206 -13.69 7.54 7.47
C PRO A 206 -14.98 7.98 8.18
N LEU A 207 -16.12 7.98 7.50
CA LEU A 207 -17.42 8.28 8.11
C LEU A 207 -17.84 7.15 9.06
N PHE A 208 -17.67 5.91 8.61
CA PHE A 208 -17.97 4.73 9.42
C PHE A 208 -17.10 4.65 10.68
N THR A 209 -15.78 4.82 10.53
CA THR A 209 -14.82 4.82 11.65
C THR A 209 -15.13 5.92 12.67
N ALA A 210 -15.45 7.14 12.20
CA ALA A 210 -15.88 8.24 13.06
C ALA A 210 -17.13 7.89 13.90
N LEU A 211 -18.07 7.12 13.36
CA LEU A 211 -19.23 6.65 14.11
C LEU A 211 -18.85 5.59 15.15
N ILE A 212 -18.11 4.54 14.74
CA ILE A 212 -17.84 3.40 15.62
C ILE A 212 -16.89 3.73 16.78
N VAL A 213 -15.99 4.72 16.64
CA VAL A 213 -15.12 5.14 17.77
C VAL A 213 -15.90 5.77 18.91
N ARG A 214 -17.15 6.19 18.68
CA ARG A 214 -18.06 6.73 19.70
C ARG A 214 -18.91 5.67 20.38
N LEU A 215 -18.88 4.44 19.87
CA LEU A 215 -19.68 3.33 20.39
C LEU A 215 -18.91 2.58 21.47
N PRO A 216 -19.61 1.95 22.43
CA PRO A 216 -18.99 0.94 23.28
C PRO A 216 -18.34 -0.16 22.44
N THR A 217 -17.18 -0.68 22.87
CA THR A 217 -16.35 -1.64 22.13
C THR A 217 -17.15 -2.80 21.51
N ARG A 218 -18.10 -3.37 22.27
CA ARG A 218 -18.96 -4.48 21.78
C ARG A 218 -19.78 -4.11 20.55
N TYR A 219 -20.30 -2.88 20.49
CA TYR A 219 -21.11 -2.40 19.37
C TYR A 219 -20.23 -1.97 18.21
N ALA A 220 -19.06 -1.36 18.47
CA ALA A 220 -18.08 -1.06 17.45
C ALA A 220 -17.58 -2.32 16.71
N LEU A 221 -17.30 -3.40 17.46
CA LEU A 221 -16.95 -4.70 16.90
C LEU A 221 -18.11 -5.32 16.12
N LEU A 222 -19.32 -5.33 16.70
CA LEU A 222 -20.50 -5.86 16.04
C LEU A 222 -20.77 -5.14 14.71
N SER A 223 -20.69 -3.81 14.68
CA SER A 223 -20.88 -3.02 13.46
C SER A 223 -19.87 -3.39 12.37
N GLN A 224 -18.60 -3.58 12.72
CA GLN A 224 -17.56 -4.01 11.77
C GLN A 224 -17.84 -5.42 11.23
N VAL A 225 -18.22 -6.35 12.11
CA VAL A 225 -18.60 -7.71 11.71
C VAL A 225 -19.83 -7.69 10.81
N VAL A 226 -20.83 -6.87 11.10
CA VAL A 226 -22.03 -6.72 10.25
C VAL A 226 -21.66 -6.21 8.86
N VAL A 227 -20.83 -5.17 8.74
CA VAL A 227 -20.38 -4.66 7.44
C VAL A 227 -19.61 -5.71 6.65
N LEU A 228 -18.69 -6.42 7.32
CA LEU A 228 -17.92 -7.52 6.72
C LEU A 228 -18.84 -8.63 6.20
N VAL A 229 -19.74 -9.14 7.06
CA VAL A 229 -20.64 -10.24 6.70
C VAL A 229 -21.62 -9.81 5.62
N ALA A 230 -22.21 -8.62 5.71
CA ALA A 230 -23.13 -8.11 4.69
C ALA A 230 -22.45 -7.97 3.33
N SER A 231 -21.21 -7.47 3.29
CA SER A 231 -20.43 -7.37 2.06
C SER A 231 -20.02 -8.74 1.51
N PHE A 232 -19.69 -9.71 2.37
CA PHE A 232 -19.40 -11.08 1.95
C PHE A 232 -20.66 -11.81 1.43
N VAL A 233 -21.82 -11.59 2.05
CA VAL A 233 -23.09 -12.09 1.53
C VAL A 233 -23.40 -11.47 0.17
N CYS A 234 -23.17 -10.16 0.00
CA CYS A 234 -23.30 -9.49 -1.29
C CYS A 234 -22.40 -10.13 -2.37
N ASN A 235 -21.14 -10.41 -2.05
CA ASN A 235 -20.21 -11.15 -2.92
C ASN A 235 -20.78 -12.49 -3.40
N VAL A 236 -21.17 -13.35 -2.47
CA VAL A 236 -21.67 -14.69 -2.80
C VAL A 236 -23.00 -14.61 -3.55
N SER A 237 -23.87 -13.66 -3.19
CA SER A 237 -25.18 -13.48 -3.84
C SER A 237 -25.09 -13.03 -5.30
N PHE A 238 -23.99 -12.37 -5.70
CA PHE A 238 -23.76 -11.92 -7.07
C PHE A 238 -22.98 -12.92 -7.94
N LEU A 239 -22.63 -14.11 -7.42
CA LEU A 239 -22.07 -15.16 -8.25
C LEU A 239 -23.09 -15.62 -9.30
N GLY A 240 -22.65 -15.70 -10.55
CA GLY A 240 -23.49 -16.10 -11.70
C GLY A 240 -24.63 -15.13 -12.04
N PHE A 241 -24.68 -13.94 -11.42
CA PHE A 241 -25.74 -12.97 -11.66
C PHE A 241 -25.68 -12.45 -13.11
N HIS A 242 -26.80 -12.54 -13.84
CA HIS A 242 -26.88 -12.30 -15.28
C HIS A 242 -25.98 -13.20 -16.16
N GLY A 243 -25.58 -14.37 -15.66
CA GLY A 243 -24.85 -15.37 -16.45
C GLY A 243 -23.33 -15.22 -16.42
N ASP A 244 -22.80 -14.30 -15.62
CA ASP A 244 -21.37 -14.16 -15.34
C ASP A 244 -21.09 -13.72 -13.88
N ASN A 245 -19.82 -13.52 -13.55
CA ASN A 245 -19.36 -13.09 -12.22
C ASN A 245 -18.99 -11.59 -12.16
N LYS A 246 -19.43 -10.75 -13.11
CA LYS A 246 -18.97 -9.35 -13.19
C LYS A 246 -19.39 -8.52 -11.98
N TYR A 247 -20.59 -8.76 -11.47
CA TYR A 247 -21.13 -8.03 -10.32
C TYR A 247 -20.39 -8.40 -9.03
N SER A 248 -20.14 -9.68 -8.78
CA SER A 248 -19.35 -10.10 -7.62
C SER A 248 -17.92 -9.55 -7.69
N PHE A 249 -17.36 -9.42 -8.90
CA PHE A 249 -15.99 -8.95 -9.13
C PHE A 249 -15.81 -7.42 -9.01
N TYR A 250 -16.67 -6.62 -9.67
CA TYR A 250 -16.49 -5.16 -9.77
C TYR A 250 -17.34 -4.32 -8.81
N PHE A 251 -18.44 -4.87 -8.28
CA PHE A 251 -19.32 -4.08 -7.44
C PHE A 251 -18.62 -3.76 -6.10
N PRO A 252 -18.64 -2.52 -5.59
CA PRO A 252 -17.89 -2.17 -4.39
C PRO A 252 -18.33 -2.97 -3.17
N LEU A 253 -19.66 -3.12 -2.99
CA LEU A 253 -20.22 -3.79 -1.82
C LEU A 253 -19.96 -5.31 -1.82
N SER A 254 -19.59 -5.94 -2.94
CA SER A 254 -19.14 -7.34 -2.95
C SER A 254 -17.65 -7.49 -2.62
N ARG A 255 -16.90 -6.39 -2.51
CA ARG A 255 -15.43 -6.43 -2.29
C ARG A 255 -15.01 -5.78 -0.96
N PHE A 256 -15.87 -4.95 -0.38
CA PHE A 256 -15.58 -4.25 0.88
C PHE A 256 -15.27 -5.16 2.07
N TRP A 257 -15.74 -6.42 2.09
CA TRP A 257 -15.48 -7.37 3.17
C TRP A 257 -13.97 -7.63 3.36
N GLN A 258 -13.18 -7.58 2.29
CA GLN A 258 -11.72 -7.78 2.33
C GLN A 258 -11.01 -6.65 3.06
N MET A 259 -11.34 -5.41 2.69
CA MET A 259 -10.87 -4.21 3.39
C MET A 259 -11.43 -4.14 4.82
N SER A 260 -12.67 -4.58 5.04
CA SER A 260 -13.29 -4.61 6.36
C SER A 260 -12.60 -5.59 7.32
N ILE A 261 -12.09 -6.73 6.82
CA ILE A 261 -11.24 -7.64 7.61
C ILE A 261 -9.97 -6.91 8.06
N GLY A 262 -9.28 -6.22 7.14
CA GLY A 262 -8.12 -5.40 7.48
C GLY A 262 -8.45 -4.33 8.54
N GLY A 263 -9.60 -3.67 8.40
CA GLY A 263 -10.06 -2.67 9.37
C GLY A 263 -10.37 -3.23 10.75
N LEU A 264 -10.99 -4.40 10.81
CA LEU A 264 -11.24 -5.13 12.05
C LEU A 264 -9.91 -5.51 12.75
N LEU A 265 -8.93 -5.99 11.98
CA LEU A 265 -7.60 -6.28 12.52
C LEU A 265 -6.92 -5.03 13.07
N ALA A 266 -7.06 -3.88 12.40
CA ALA A 266 -6.52 -2.62 12.90
C ALA A 266 -7.18 -2.23 14.22
N TYR A 267 -8.51 -2.34 14.32
CA TYR A 267 -9.26 -2.01 15.53
C TYR A 267 -8.87 -2.87 16.73
N ILE A 268 -8.76 -4.20 16.54
CA ILE A 268 -8.42 -5.15 17.61
C ILE A 268 -6.97 -4.98 18.10
N ASN A 269 -6.06 -4.55 17.21
CA ASN A 269 -4.65 -4.34 17.55
C ASN A 269 -4.34 -2.95 18.13
N MET A 270 -5.35 -2.10 18.33
CA MET A 270 -5.11 -0.78 18.91
C MET A 270 -4.77 -0.86 20.39
N PRO A 271 -3.66 -0.22 20.85
CA PRO A 271 -3.28 -0.20 22.26
C PRO A 271 -4.32 0.44 23.18
N THR A 272 -5.13 1.35 22.65
CA THR A 272 -6.13 2.12 23.42
C THR A 272 -7.35 1.30 23.82
N PHE A 273 -7.59 0.16 23.17
CA PHE A 273 -8.68 -0.74 23.51
C PHE A 273 -8.10 -1.95 24.23
N GLU A 274 -8.33 -2.04 25.54
CA GLU A 274 -7.98 -3.21 26.34
C GLU A 274 -8.84 -4.42 25.91
N TRP A 275 -8.38 -5.12 24.87
CA TRP A 275 -9.03 -6.33 24.37
C TRP A 275 -8.16 -7.57 24.66
N PRO A 276 -8.73 -8.66 25.22
CA PRO A 276 -7.98 -9.87 25.58
C PRO A 276 -7.30 -10.61 24.41
N LEU A 277 -7.72 -10.32 23.17
CA LEU A 277 -7.20 -10.93 21.94
C LEU A 277 -6.20 -10.04 21.19
N SER A 278 -5.58 -9.07 21.86
CA SER A 278 -4.46 -8.32 21.26
C SER A 278 -3.29 -9.27 20.96
N THR A 279 -2.62 -9.06 19.83
CA THR A 279 -1.44 -9.83 19.40
C THR A 279 -0.30 -9.79 20.42
N ALA A 280 -0.29 -8.80 21.31
CA ALA A 280 0.60 -8.71 22.46
C ALA A 280 0.51 -9.92 23.42
N TYR A 281 -0.59 -10.68 23.37
CA TYR A 281 -0.86 -11.83 24.23
C TYR A 281 -0.82 -13.19 23.51
N LEU A 282 -0.53 -13.24 22.21
CA LEU A 282 -0.39 -14.51 21.51
C LEU A 282 0.91 -15.21 21.89
N ALA A 283 0.82 -16.48 22.26
CA ALA A 283 2.00 -17.31 22.46
C ALA A 283 2.82 -17.38 21.15
N PRO A 284 4.16 -17.28 21.19
CA PRO A 284 5.00 -17.23 19.98
C PRO A 284 4.74 -18.37 18.98
N HIS A 285 4.43 -19.58 19.49
CA HIS A 285 4.10 -20.74 18.66
C HIS A 285 2.79 -20.54 17.89
N VAL A 286 1.77 -19.93 18.51
CA VAL A 286 0.47 -19.66 17.87
C VAL A 286 0.66 -18.65 16.74
N SER A 287 1.40 -17.56 16.97
CA SER A 287 1.72 -16.58 15.93
C SER A 287 2.47 -17.21 14.77
N THR A 288 3.41 -18.11 15.04
CA THR A 288 4.15 -18.83 13.99
C THR A 288 3.23 -19.73 13.16
N VAL A 289 2.34 -20.49 13.81
CA VAL A 289 1.35 -21.33 13.12
C VAL A 289 0.39 -20.49 12.27
N LEU A 290 -0.06 -19.34 12.79
CA LEU A 290 -0.89 -18.40 12.03
C LEU A 290 -0.18 -17.83 10.81
N SER A 291 1.09 -17.41 10.95
CA SER A 291 1.90 -16.89 9.86
C SER A 291 2.12 -17.95 8.76
N LEU A 292 2.49 -19.18 9.15
CA LEU A 292 2.70 -20.27 8.19
C LEU A 292 1.39 -20.76 7.56
N GLY A 293 0.30 -20.83 8.32
CA GLY A 293 -1.02 -21.15 7.79
C GLY A 293 -1.53 -20.09 6.83
N GLY A 294 -1.29 -18.80 7.13
CA GLY A 294 -1.61 -17.69 6.25
C GLY A 294 -0.82 -17.73 4.95
N LEU A 295 0.49 -17.97 5.05
CA LEU A 295 1.36 -18.20 3.89
C LEU A 295 0.88 -19.37 3.04
N LEU A 296 0.57 -20.51 3.67
CA LEU A 296 0.08 -21.70 2.97
C LEU A 296 -1.22 -21.39 2.23
N SER A 297 -2.17 -20.70 2.87
CA SER A 297 -3.43 -20.28 2.24
C SER A 297 -3.21 -19.41 1.00
N VAL A 298 -2.29 -18.45 1.07
CA VAL A 298 -1.92 -17.58 -0.07
C VAL A 298 -1.27 -18.39 -1.19
N VAL A 299 -0.31 -19.25 -0.86
CA VAL A 299 0.40 -20.09 -1.85
C VAL A 299 -0.54 -21.07 -2.54
N LEU A 300 -1.45 -21.70 -1.79
CA LEU A 300 -2.49 -22.57 -2.36
C LEU A 300 -3.42 -21.78 -3.30
N GLY A 301 -3.80 -20.55 -2.92
CA GLY A 301 -4.56 -19.67 -3.79
C GLY A 301 -3.85 -19.40 -5.12
N PHE A 302 -2.56 -19.05 -5.08
CA PHE A 302 -1.79 -18.80 -6.31
C PHE A 302 -1.62 -20.05 -7.19
N ALA A 303 -1.52 -21.23 -6.58
CA ALA A 303 -1.26 -22.49 -7.28
C ALA A 303 -2.52 -23.11 -7.90
N PHE A 304 -3.69 -22.95 -7.27
CA PHE A 304 -4.89 -23.71 -7.63
C PHE A 304 -6.07 -22.89 -8.13
N LEU A 305 -6.07 -21.56 -7.96
CA LEU A 305 -7.12 -20.70 -8.51
C LEU A 305 -6.77 -20.28 -9.94
N ASP A 306 -7.78 -20.14 -10.78
CA ASP A 306 -7.66 -19.64 -12.14
C ASP A 306 -8.91 -18.85 -12.56
N GLU A 307 -8.88 -18.27 -13.77
CA GLU A 307 -9.96 -17.44 -14.31
C GLU A 307 -11.27 -18.21 -14.61
N SER A 308 -11.23 -19.55 -14.66
CA SER A 308 -12.40 -20.39 -14.97
C SER A 308 -13.27 -20.67 -13.74
N MET A 309 -12.73 -20.44 -12.54
CA MET A 309 -13.47 -20.63 -11.30
C MET A 309 -14.45 -19.48 -11.03
N ASP A 310 -15.47 -19.76 -10.22
CA ASP A 310 -16.44 -18.76 -9.75
C ASP A 310 -15.81 -17.78 -8.74
N PHE A 311 -14.98 -16.88 -9.26
CA PHE A 311 -14.23 -15.90 -8.50
C PHE A 311 -14.91 -14.52 -8.57
N PRO A 312 -15.04 -13.78 -7.45
CA PRO A 312 -14.39 -14.03 -6.16
C PRO A 312 -15.03 -15.12 -5.30
N GLY A 313 -16.31 -14.98 -4.97
CA GLY A 313 -17.06 -16.00 -4.24
C GLY A 313 -16.38 -16.47 -2.95
N PHE A 314 -16.46 -17.78 -2.69
CA PHE A 314 -15.77 -18.41 -1.57
C PHE A 314 -14.25 -18.54 -1.80
N TRP A 315 -13.80 -18.58 -3.05
CA TRP A 315 -12.38 -18.74 -3.40
C TRP A 315 -11.53 -17.56 -2.92
N ALA A 316 -12.11 -16.35 -2.90
CA ALA A 316 -11.46 -15.18 -2.35
C ALA A 316 -11.19 -15.26 -0.83
N LEU A 317 -11.71 -16.26 -0.10
CA LEU A 317 -11.33 -16.50 1.30
C LEU A 317 -9.85 -16.88 1.43
N PHE A 318 -9.28 -17.61 0.47
CA PHE A 318 -7.87 -18.03 0.51
C PHE A 318 -6.88 -16.86 0.63
N PRO A 319 -6.86 -15.89 -0.32
CA PRO A 319 -5.95 -14.74 -0.23
C PRO A 319 -6.33 -13.82 0.94
N THR A 320 -7.62 -13.67 1.22
CA THR A 320 -8.11 -12.70 2.22
C THR A 320 -7.78 -13.13 3.64
N LEU A 321 -8.15 -14.36 4.02
CA LEU A 321 -7.83 -14.91 5.33
C LEU A 321 -6.34 -15.20 5.48
N GLY A 322 -5.66 -15.57 4.37
CA GLY A 322 -4.22 -15.76 4.37
C GLY A 322 -3.45 -14.47 4.69
N ALA A 323 -3.81 -13.36 4.01
CA ALA A 323 -3.25 -12.04 4.30
C ALA A 323 -3.60 -11.57 5.72
N ALA A 324 -4.85 -11.76 6.15
CA ALA A 324 -5.30 -11.41 7.49
C ALA A 324 -4.49 -12.16 8.58
N ALA A 325 -4.25 -13.46 8.38
CA ALA A 325 -3.45 -14.27 9.29
C ALA A 325 -1.98 -13.83 9.33
N LEU A 326 -1.38 -13.48 8.17
CA LEU A 326 -0.01 -12.94 8.12
C LEU A 326 0.11 -11.61 8.87
N ILE A 327 -0.86 -10.71 8.72
CA ILE A 327 -0.89 -9.42 9.44
C ILE A 327 -1.07 -9.64 10.95
N PHE A 328 -2.05 -10.48 11.32
CA PHE A 328 -2.41 -10.78 12.70
C PHE A 328 -1.33 -11.56 13.45
N ALA A 329 -0.55 -12.41 12.77
CA ALA A 329 0.57 -13.10 13.38
C ALA A 329 1.66 -12.15 13.94
N GLY A 330 1.73 -10.91 13.44
CA GLY A 330 2.65 -9.88 13.90
C GLY A 330 4.03 -9.94 13.21
N PRO A 331 4.87 -8.89 13.39
CA PRO A 331 6.08 -8.71 12.60
C PRO A 331 7.25 -9.59 13.04
N ILE A 332 7.20 -10.16 14.25
CA ILE A 332 8.31 -10.89 14.88
C ILE A 332 8.34 -12.38 14.55
N THR A 333 7.33 -12.91 13.84
CA THR A 333 7.35 -14.32 13.45
C THR A 333 8.49 -14.59 12.46
N PRO A 334 9.09 -15.79 12.45
CA PRO A 334 10.27 -16.07 11.63
C PRO A 334 10.09 -15.72 10.15
N PHE A 335 8.95 -16.09 9.56
CA PHE A 335 8.66 -15.77 8.16
C PHE A 335 8.47 -14.27 7.92
N ASN A 336 7.65 -13.60 8.73
CA ASN A 336 7.40 -12.16 8.56
C ASN A 336 8.68 -11.35 8.78
N HIS A 337 9.51 -11.75 9.75
CA HIS A 337 10.74 -11.06 10.09
C HIS A 337 11.86 -11.29 9.08
N HIS A 338 12.11 -12.54 8.67
CA HIS A 338 13.24 -12.85 7.80
C HIS A 338 12.94 -12.72 6.30
N VAL A 339 11.69 -12.93 5.89
CA VAL A 339 11.31 -12.92 4.46
C VAL A 339 10.59 -11.62 4.12
N LEU A 340 9.42 -11.35 4.73
CA LEU A 340 8.62 -10.18 4.39
C LEU A 340 9.34 -8.87 4.76
N SER A 341 10.06 -8.84 5.87
CA SER A 341 10.81 -7.65 6.30
C SER A 341 12.22 -7.56 5.69
N SER A 342 12.58 -8.46 4.77
CA SER A 342 13.87 -8.39 4.10
C SER A 342 13.98 -7.11 3.22
N PRO A 343 15.15 -6.45 3.15
CA PRO A 343 15.27 -5.16 2.46
C PRO A 343 14.81 -5.17 1.00
N ILE A 344 15.06 -6.28 0.28
CA ILE A 344 14.69 -6.44 -1.13
C ILE A 344 13.17 -6.54 -1.28
N VAL A 345 12.51 -7.35 -0.45
CA VAL A 345 11.06 -7.56 -0.52
C VAL A 345 10.33 -6.28 -0.09
N VAL A 346 10.82 -5.60 0.95
CA VAL A 346 10.31 -4.28 1.38
C VAL A 346 10.47 -3.23 0.27
N PHE A 347 11.60 -3.21 -0.43
CA PHE A 347 11.81 -2.28 -1.54
C PHE A 347 10.75 -2.45 -2.64
N VAL A 348 10.49 -3.70 -3.07
CA VAL A 348 9.42 -3.99 -4.04
C VAL A 348 8.06 -3.57 -3.50
N GLY A 349 7.81 -3.80 -2.21
CA GLY A 349 6.60 -3.36 -1.52
C GLY A 349 6.38 -1.85 -1.55
N LYS A 350 7.45 -1.07 -1.38
CA LYS A 350 7.39 0.40 -1.41
C LYS A 350 7.04 0.94 -2.79
N VAL A 351 7.58 0.33 -3.85
CA VAL A 351 7.28 0.70 -5.25
C VAL A 351 6.04 -0.03 -5.82
N SER A 352 5.30 -0.78 -5.00
CA SER A 352 4.21 -1.63 -5.48
C SER A 352 3.07 -0.84 -6.13
N TYR A 353 2.81 0.39 -5.66
CA TYR A 353 1.77 1.26 -6.20
C TYR A 353 2.09 1.73 -7.63
N PRO A 354 3.22 2.42 -7.89
CA PRO A 354 3.56 2.78 -9.27
C PRO A 354 3.79 1.54 -10.15
N LEU A 355 4.29 0.42 -9.61
CA LEU A 355 4.40 -0.83 -10.36
C LEU A 355 3.03 -1.36 -10.81
N TYR A 356 2.04 -1.30 -9.92
CA TYR A 356 0.67 -1.64 -10.25
C TYR A 356 0.10 -0.74 -11.36
N LEU A 357 0.42 0.55 -11.37
CA LEU A 357 -0.04 1.45 -12.43
C LEU A 357 0.66 1.21 -13.78
N TRP A 358 1.99 1.02 -13.77
CA TRP A 358 2.78 0.94 -14.99
C TRP A 358 2.68 -0.41 -15.71
N HIS A 359 2.58 -1.54 -14.97
CA HIS A 359 2.74 -2.86 -15.58
C HIS A 359 1.68 -3.15 -16.66
N TRP A 360 0.41 -2.82 -16.39
CA TRP A 360 -0.69 -3.23 -17.27
C TRP A 360 -0.74 -2.43 -18.59
N PRO A 361 -0.70 -1.08 -18.62
CA PRO A 361 -0.65 -0.34 -19.87
C PRO A 361 0.51 -0.77 -20.77
N LEU A 362 1.70 -0.99 -20.20
CA LEU A 362 2.89 -1.41 -20.95
C LEU A 362 2.70 -2.79 -21.59
N LEU A 363 2.18 -3.77 -20.82
CA LEU A 363 1.87 -5.10 -21.34
C LEU A 363 0.80 -5.07 -22.44
N VAL A 364 -0.27 -4.29 -22.24
CA VAL A 364 -1.35 -4.16 -23.23
C VAL A 364 -0.84 -3.52 -24.52
N PHE A 365 -0.14 -2.40 -24.46
CA PHE A 365 0.37 -1.75 -25.67
C PHE A 365 1.38 -2.61 -26.42
N ALA A 366 2.25 -3.34 -25.71
CA ALA A 366 3.18 -4.27 -26.35
C ALA A 366 2.44 -5.39 -27.10
N LYS A 367 1.36 -5.92 -26.51
CA LYS A 367 0.51 -6.94 -27.14
C LYS A 367 -0.26 -6.39 -28.34
N VAL A 368 -0.86 -5.20 -28.22
CA VAL A 368 -1.62 -4.56 -29.31
C VAL A 368 -0.69 -4.22 -30.49
N ARG A 369 0.52 -3.71 -30.22
CA ARG A 369 1.47 -3.34 -31.28
C ARG A 369 2.09 -4.55 -31.98
N TYR A 370 2.33 -5.62 -31.23
CA TYR A 370 2.96 -6.87 -31.69
C TYR A 370 2.12 -8.09 -31.25
N PRO A 371 0.99 -8.36 -31.94
CA PRO A 371 0.04 -9.39 -31.53
C PRO A 371 0.60 -10.80 -31.68
N VAL A 372 1.42 -11.04 -32.71
CA VAL A 372 2.06 -12.34 -32.96
C VAL A 372 3.28 -12.49 -32.04
N ALA A 373 3.15 -13.32 -31.00
CA ALA A 373 4.19 -13.51 -29.99
C ALA A 373 5.55 -13.93 -30.59
N ALA A 374 5.55 -14.81 -31.61
CA ALA A 374 6.77 -15.28 -32.28
C ALA A 374 7.53 -14.18 -33.04
N LEU A 375 6.86 -13.08 -33.39
CA LEU A 375 7.44 -11.95 -34.13
C LEU A 375 7.66 -10.72 -33.24
N ARG A 376 7.42 -10.85 -31.93
CA ARG A 376 7.52 -9.74 -30.99
C ARG A 376 8.99 -9.37 -30.77
N PRO A 377 9.40 -8.11 -31.01
CA PRO A 377 10.75 -7.67 -30.72
C PRO A 377 11.15 -7.92 -29.26
N TRP A 378 12.45 -8.12 -29.01
CA TRP A 378 12.97 -8.41 -27.67
C TRP A 378 12.53 -7.37 -26.64
N TYR A 379 12.51 -6.09 -27.00
CA TYR A 379 12.16 -4.97 -26.13
C TYR A 379 10.66 -4.85 -25.82
N SER A 380 9.78 -5.58 -26.52
CA SER A 380 8.33 -5.58 -26.25
C SER A 380 7.85 -6.90 -25.67
N THR A 381 8.76 -7.83 -25.35
CA THR A 381 8.41 -9.06 -24.61
C THR A 381 7.79 -8.75 -23.24
N PRO A 382 6.93 -9.63 -22.69
CA PRO A 382 6.32 -9.39 -21.38
C PRO A 382 7.35 -9.18 -20.25
N VAL A 383 8.47 -9.93 -20.24
CA VAL A 383 9.60 -9.69 -19.31
C VAL A 383 10.17 -8.28 -19.48
N SER A 384 10.42 -7.83 -20.72
CA SER A 384 10.96 -6.48 -20.95
C SER A 384 10.00 -5.39 -20.50
N MET A 385 8.69 -5.57 -20.70
CA MET A 385 7.68 -4.64 -20.20
C MET A 385 7.59 -4.65 -18.67
N ALA A 386 7.69 -5.81 -18.02
CA ALA A 386 7.72 -5.91 -16.57
C ALA A 386 8.96 -5.24 -15.96
N LEU A 387 10.15 -5.46 -16.55
CA LEU A 387 11.38 -4.79 -16.13
C LEU A 387 11.32 -3.28 -16.35
N PHE A 388 10.75 -2.84 -17.49
CA PHE A 388 10.55 -1.42 -17.76
C PHE A 388 9.55 -0.80 -16.77
N ALA A 389 8.48 -1.51 -16.42
CA ALA A 389 7.54 -1.09 -15.38
C ALA A 389 8.25 -0.91 -14.03
N VAL A 390 9.13 -1.84 -13.63
CA VAL A 390 9.94 -1.71 -12.41
C VAL A 390 10.84 -0.47 -12.48
N ALA A 391 11.54 -0.24 -13.61
CA ALA A 391 12.40 0.93 -13.77
C ALA A 391 11.62 2.25 -13.65
N LEU A 392 10.47 2.36 -14.32
CA LEU A 392 9.59 3.53 -14.20
C LEU A 392 9.03 3.70 -12.80
N SER A 393 8.76 2.60 -12.09
CA SER A 393 8.24 2.62 -10.72
C SER A 393 9.24 3.13 -9.69
N VAL A 394 10.54 2.96 -9.95
CA VAL A 394 11.60 3.53 -9.13
C VAL A 394 11.80 5.01 -9.42
N ALA A 395 11.49 5.44 -10.65
CA ALA A 395 11.62 6.83 -11.09
C ALA A 395 10.40 7.72 -10.79
N THR A 396 9.26 7.12 -10.45
CA THR A 396 7.99 7.79 -10.12
C THR A 396 7.85 7.90 -8.61
#